data_AF-A0AAJ5D639-F1
#
_entry.id   AF-A0AAJ5D639-F1
#
_cell.length_a   1.000
_cell.length_b   1.000
_cell.length_c   1.000
_cell.angle_alpha   90.00
_cell.angle_beta   90.00
_cell.angle_gamma   90.00
#
_symmetry.space_group_name_H-M   'P 1'
#
loop_
_entity.id
_entity.type
_entity.pdbx_description
1 polymer ?
#
loop_
_entity_poly.entity_id
_entity_poly.type
_entity_poly.pdbx_seq_one_letter_code
_entity_poly.pdbx_strand_id
1 'polypeptide(L)'
;MSLLFTPPPEDGRVPPAPAPQQTPHVVRDDAEAIEIAHRLAAVFAPDAALRDRERRLPWAELEAFSASGLWGITVPREYGGAGVSNTTLAEVIAIIAAADGSLGQIP
;
A
#
# COMPACT_ATOMS: atom_id res chain seq x y z
N MET A 1 -18.06 -4.39 -20.21
CA MET A 1 -16.93 -4.79 -19.35
C MET A 1 -17.53 -5.40 -18.09
N SER A 2 -17.68 -6.73 -18.06
CA SER A 2 -18.33 -7.42 -16.95
C SER A 2 -17.38 -7.41 -15.76
N LEU A 3 -17.72 -6.69 -14.69
CA LEU A 3 -17.11 -6.96 -13.39
C LEU A 3 -17.53 -8.39 -13.06
N LEU A 4 -16.57 -9.34 -13.12
CA LEU A 4 -16.79 -10.69 -12.64
C LEU A 4 -16.98 -10.61 -11.13
N PHE A 5 -18.21 -10.33 -10.72
CA PHE A 5 -18.65 -10.61 -9.37
C PHE A 5 -18.70 -12.12 -9.26
N THR A 6 -17.65 -12.73 -8.72
CA THR A 6 -17.71 -14.12 -8.29
C THR A 6 -18.72 -14.17 -7.16
N PRO A 7 -19.87 -14.85 -7.31
CA PRO A 7 -20.84 -14.97 -6.23
C PRO A 7 -20.14 -15.62 -5.03
N PRO A 8 -20.48 -15.21 -3.79
CA PRO A 8 -19.90 -15.82 -2.61
C PRO A 8 -20.16 -17.34 -2.63
N PRO A 9 -19.22 -18.16 -2.17
CA PRO A 9 -19.39 -19.60 -2.14
C PRO A 9 -20.63 -19.99 -1.31
N GLU A 10 -21.31 -21.07 -1.72
CA GLU A 10 -22.61 -21.48 -1.15
C GLU A 10 -22.54 -21.81 0.34
N ASP A 11 -21.36 -22.20 0.84
CA ASP A 11 -21.10 -22.48 2.25
C ASP A 11 -20.79 -21.22 3.08
N GLY A 12 -20.80 -20.04 2.44
CA GLY A 12 -20.50 -18.75 3.04
C GLY A 12 -19.02 -18.55 3.41
N ARG A 13 -18.13 -19.50 3.09
CA ARG A 13 -16.72 -19.42 3.46
C ARG A 13 -15.90 -18.83 2.33
N VAL A 14 -15.56 -17.54 2.46
CA VAL A 14 -14.62 -16.91 1.53
C VAL A 14 -13.26 -17.62 1.66
N PRO A 15 -12.71 -18.19 0.57
CA PRO A 15 -11.38 -18.79 0.62
C PRO A 15 -10.35 -17.72 1.06
N PRO A 16 -9.30 -18.10 1.80
CA PRO A 16 -8.27 -17.15 2.20
C PRO A 16 -7.65 -16.52 0.95
N ALA A 17 -7.24 -15.26 1.06
CA ALA A 17 -6.51 -14.59 0.00
C ALA A 17 -5.30 -15.43 -0.44
N PRO A 18 -4.96 -15.45 -1.74
CA PRO A 18 -3.77 -16.14 -2.22
C PRO A 18 -2.52 -15.63 -1.49
N ALA A 19 -1.51 -16.49 -1.36
CA ALA A 19 -0.25 -16.10 -0.74
C ALA A 19 0.38 -14.91 -1.50
N PRO A 20 1.10 -14.00 -0.80
CA PRO A 20 1.80 -12.91 -1.45
C PRO A 20 2.73 -13.43 -2.55
N GLN A 21 2.74 -12.75 -3.70
CA GLN A 21 3.58 -13.16 -4.83
C GLN A 21 5.07 -12.86 -4.60
N GLN A 22 5.35 -11.92 -3.69
CA GLN A 22 6.70 -11.46 -3.36
C GLN A 22 6.82 -11.26 -1.85
N THR A 23 8.01 -11.53 -1.31
CA THR A 23 8.34 -11.15 0.06
C THR A 23 8.49 -9.63 0.13
N PRO A 24 7.74 -8.93 0.99
CA PRO A 24 7.90 -7.49 1.18
C PRO A 24 9.32 -7.11 1.60
N HIS A 25 9.78 -5.94 1.14
CA HIS A 25 11.03 -5.35 1.63
C HIS A 25 10.92 -5.03 3.12
N VAL A 26 12.01 -5.24 3.87
CA VAL A 26 12.10 -4.84 5.26
C VAL A 26 12.81 -3.48 5.33
N VAL A 27 12.03 -2.44 5.58
CA VAL A 27 12.55 -1.06 5.72
C VAL A 27 13.54 -0.98 6.89
N ARG A 28 14.67 -0.32 6.67
CA ARG A 28 15.81 -0.25 7.60
C ARG A 28 15.61 0.81 8.67
N ASP A 29 15.15 2.00 8.26
CA ASP A 29 15.06 3.19 9.10
C ASP A 29 14.08 4.24 8.51
N ASP A 30 13.94 5.33 9.25
CA ASP A 30 13.06 6.44 8.91
C ASP A 30 13.39 7.09 7.56
N ALA A 31 14.66 7.24 7.23
CA ALA A 31 15.09 7.88 5.98
C ALA A 31 14.75 7.02 4.77
N GLU A 32 14.95 5.70 4.85
CA GLU A 32 14.55 4.77 3.79
C GLU A 32 13.02 4.76 3.61
N ALA A 33 12.24 4.83 4.70
CA ALA A 33 10.78 4.90 4.61
C ALA A 33 10.32 6.11 3.77
N ILE A 34 10.89 7.28 4.04
CA ILE A 34 10.58 8.52 3.30
C ILE A 34 11.04 8.43 1.84
N GLU A 35 12.22 7.87 1.57
CA GLU A 35 12.71 7.67 0.21
C GLU A 35 11.77 6.76 -0.61
N ILE A 36 11.35 5.63 -0.02
CA ILE A 36 10.39 4.72 -0.63
C ILE A 36 9.07 5.43 -0.90
N ALA A 37 8.55 6.21 0.05
CA ALA A 37 7.31 6.95 -0.11
C ALA A 37 7.36 7.92 -1.28
N HIS A 38 8.46 8.69 -1.43
CA HIS A 38 8.65 9.58 -2.57
C HIS A 38 8.72 8.83 -3.91
N ARG A 39 9.39 7.68 -3.93
CA ARG A 39 9.49 6.85 -5.13
C ARG A 39 8.12 6.35 -5.58
N LEU A 40 7.30 5.86 -4.64
CA LEU A 40 5.93 5.42 -4.91
C LEU A 40 5.03 6.59 -5.32
N ALA A 41 5.12 7.73 -4.63
CA ALA A 41 4.38 8.94 -4.98
C ALA A 41 4.62 9.37 -6.44
N ALA A 42 5.88 9.34 -6.90
CA ALA A 42 6.23 9.64 -8.28
C ALA A 42 5.60 8.66 -9.30
N VAL A 43 5.39 7.40 -8.91
CA VAL A 43 4.74 6.38 -9.74
C VAL A 43 3.22 6.50 -9.71
N PHE A 44 2.62 6.85 -8.57
CA PHE A 44 1.17 6.88 -8.40
C PHE A 44 0.51 8.14 -8.96
N ALA A 45 1.18 9.30 -8.83
CA ALA A 45 0.63 10.60 -9.18
C ALA A 45 0.13 10.73 -10.64
N PRO A 46 0.82 10.22 -11.68
CA PRO A 46 0.41 10.42 -13.07
C PRO A 46 -1.01 9.91 -13.38
N ASP A 47 -1.41 8.77 -12.79
CA ASP A 47 -2.69 8.11 -13.09
C ASP A 47 -3.75 8.32 -12.01
N ALA A 48 -3.42 8.98 -10.89
CA ALA A 48 -4.32 9.15 -9.74
C ALA A 48 -5.66 9.79 -10.11
N ALA A 49 -5.65 10.93 -10.82
CA ALA A 49 -6.86 11.63 -11.22
C ALA A 49 -7.73 10.82 -12.21
N LEU A 50 -7.08 10.05 -13.10
CA LEU A 50 -7.78 9.19 -14.05
C LEU A 50 -8.47 8.03 -13.33
N ARG A 51 -7.75 7.37 -12.42
CA ARG A 51 -8.24 6.26 -11.61
C ARG A 51 -9.44 6.67 -10.76
N ASP A 52 -9.35 7.81 -10.08
CA ASP A 52 -10.44 8.37 -9.28
C ASP A 52 -11.69 8.63 -10.14
N ARG A 53 -11.52 9.38 -11.24
CA ARG A 53 -12.61 9.71 -12.17
C ARG A 53 -13.33 8.47 -12.71
N GLU A 54 -12.57 7.43 -13.03
CA GLU A 54 -13.10 6.19 -13.62
C GLU A 54 -13.49 5.14 -12.58
N ARG A 55 -13.33 5.44 -11.28
CA ARG A 55 -13.56 4.52 -10.15
C ARG A 55 -12.84 3.18 -10.33
N ARG A 56 -11.60 3.24 -10.84
CA ARG A 56 -10.75 2.07 -11.01
C ARG A 56 -10.15 1.70 -9.66
N LEU A 57 -10.23 0.41 -9.30
CA LEU A 57 -9.58 -0.09 -8.09
C LEU A 57 -8.05 -0.06 -8.25
N PRO A 58 -7.28 0.39 -7.24
CA PRO A 58 -5.84 0.58 -7.32
C PRO A 58 -5.05 -0.73 -7.07
N TRP A 59 -5.39 -1.82 -7.76
CA TRP A 59 -4.76 -3.12 -7.48
C TRP A 59 -3.24 -3.10 -7.66
N ALA A 60 -2.74 -2.48 -8.73
CA ALA A 60 -1.31 -2.41 -8.99
C ALA A 60 -0.58 -1.55 -7.94
N GLU A 61 -1.18 -0.45 -7.52
CA GLU A 61 -0.60 0.43 -6.51
C GLU A 61 -0.61 -0.22 -5.12
N LEU A 62 -1.66 -0.98 -4.77
CA LEU A 62 -1.72 -1.76 -3.54
C LEU A 62 -0.63 -2.83 -3.48
N GLU A 63 -0.40 -3.54 -4.58
CA GLU A 63 0.68 -4.53 -4.66
C GLU A 63 2.05 -3.86 -4.53
N ALA A 64 2.27 -2.72 -5.21
CA ALA A 64 3.52 -1.97 -5.11
C ALA A 64 3.78 -1.44 -3.70
N PHE A 65 2.75 -0.89 -3.05
CA PHE A 65 2.83 -0.42 -1.67
C PHE A 65 3.11 -1.59 -0.73
N SER A 66 2.48 -2.74 -0.94
CA SER A 66 2.69 -3.94 -0.12
C SER A 66 4.10 -4.52 -0.27
N ALA A 67 4.60 -4.61 -1.50
CA ALA A 67 5.95 -5.07 -1.78
C ALA A 67 7.02 -4.13 -1.19
N SER A 68 6.71 -2.84 -1.06
CA SER A 68 7.65 -1.83 -0.55
C SER A 68 7.97 -1.95 0.94
N GLY A 69 7.14 -2.66 1.71
CA GLY A 69 7.27 -2.78 3.16
C GLY A 69 6.64 -1.66 3.98
N LEU A 70 6.06 -0.63 3.34
CA LEU A 70 5.52 0.53 4.05
C LEU A 70 4.37 0.19 5.03
N TRP A 71 3.58 -0.85 4.79
CA TRP A 71 2.55 -1.33 5.73
C TRP A 71 3.09 -1.74 7.11
N GLY A 72 4.38 -2.12 7.18
CA GLY A 72 5.00 -2.66 8.39
C GLY A 72 5.95 -1.70 9.10
N ILE A 73 6.02 -0.43 8.71
CA ILE A 73 7.11 0.46 9.16
C ILE A 73 7.07 0.77 10.66
N THR A 74 5.89 0.69 11.29
CA THR A 74 5.73 0.89 12.74
C THR A 74 5.95 -0.37 13.56
N VAL A 75 6.06 -1.54 12.91
CA VAL A 75 6.30 -2.81 13.61
C VAL A 75 7.65 -2.73 14.34
N PRO A 76 7.71 -3.00 15.66
CA PRO A 76 8.96 -2.94 16.40
C PRO A 76 10.04 -3.85 15.83
N ARG A 77 11.30 -3.43 15.98
CA ARG A 77 12.48 -4.15 15.46
C ARG A 77 12.62 -5.56 16.04
N GLU A 78 12.22 -5.77 17.29
CA GLU A 78 12.22 -7.10 17.93
C GLU A 78 11.27 -8.10 17.26
N TYR A 79 10.27 -7.61 16.52
CA TYR A 79 9.34 -8.42 15.72
C TYR A 79 9.69 -8.41 14.22
N GLY A 80 10.87 -7.90 13.84
CA GLY A 80 11.36 -7.88 12.46
C GLY A 80 10.88 -6.70 11.60
N GLY A 81 10.28 -5.66 12.20
CA GLY A 81 9.89 -4.43 11.50
C GLY A 81 10.92 -3.31 11.58
N ALA A 82 10.58 -2.16 10.98
CA ALA A 82 11.48 -0.99 10.95
C ALA A 82 11.45 -0.17 12.25
N GLY A 83 10.33 -0.18 12.98
CA GLY A 83 10.12 0.59 14.20
C GLY A 83 10.36 2.09 14.03
N VAL A 84 9.89 2.66 12.90
CA VAL A 84 10.05 4.10 12.60
C VAL A 84 9.27 4.97 13.59
N SER A 85 9.65 6.24 13.67
CA SER A 85 8.92 7.20 14.50
C SER A 85 7.52 7.53 13.96
N ASN A 86 6.62 7.97 14.84
CA ASN A 86 5.30 8.46 14.43
C ASN A 86 5.37 9.71 13.54
N THR A 87 6.44 10.51 13.67
CA THR A 87 6.69 11.65 12.79
C THR A 87 6.95 11.16 11.37
N THR A 88 7.79 10.15 11.20
CA THR A 88 8.05 9.52 9.91
C THR A 88 6.82 8.86 9.33
N LEU A 89 6.03 8.14 10.14
CA LEU A 89 4.74 7.59 9.69
C LEU A 89 3.84 8.68 9.12
N ALA A 90 3.66 9.78 9.85
CA ALA A 90 2.82 10.89 9.40
C ALA A 90 3.34 11.53 8.10
N GLU A 91 4.66 11.66 7.97
CA GLU A 91 5.29 12.17 6.75
C GLU A 91 5.10 11.24 5.54
N VAL A 92 5.28 9.93 5.72
CA VAL A 92 5.01 8.92 4.68
C VAL A 92 3.55 8.99 4.22
N ILE A 93 2.59 9.05 5.14
CA ILE A 93 1.17 9.19 4.81
C ILE A 93 0.93 10.47 4.02
N ALA A 94 1.50 11.60 4.46
CA ALA A 94 1.34 12.89 3.78
C ALA A 94 1.89 12.86 2.34
N ILE A 95 3.05 12.24 2.13
CA ILE A 95 3.68 12.10 0.80
C ILE A 95 2.77 11.28 -0.14
N ILE A 96 2.25 10.14 0.33
CA ILE A 96 1.39 9.27 -0.48
C ILE A 96 0.05 9.93 -0.75
N ALA A 97 -0.57 10.54 0.25
CA ALA A 97 -1.85 11.25 0.12
C ALA A 97 -1.77 12.44 -0.86
N ALA A 98 -0.63 13.13 -0.91
CA ALA A 98 -0.39 14.21 -1.86
C ALA A 98 -0.29 13.71 -3.32
N ALA A 99 0.17 12.48 -3.53
CA ALA A 99 0.24 11.86 -4.85
C ALA A 99 -1.10 11.25 -5.29
N ASP A 100 -1.81 10.58 -4.38
CA ASP A 100 -3.11 9.98 -4.63
C ASP A 100 -3.93 9.98 -3.33
N GLY A 101 -4.99 10.80 -3.29
CA GLY A 101 -5.85 10.93 -2.12
C GLY A 101 -6.64 9.67 -1.76
N SER A 102 -6.87 8.76 -2.72
CA SER A 102 -7.47 7.45 -2.43
C SER A 102 -6.47 6.53 -1.73
N LEU A 103 -5.20 6.59 -2.13
CA LEU A 103 -4.14 5.79 -1.52
C LEU A 103 -3.68 6.36 -0.18
N GLY A 104 -3.83 7.65 0.08
CA GLY A 104 -3.52 8.26 1.38
C GLY A 104 -4.36 7.73 2.56
N GLN A 105 -5.43 6.96 2.31
CA GLN A 105 -6.26 6.32 3.33
C GLN A 105 -5.70 5.00 3.86
N ILE A 106 -4.68 4.46 3.20
CA ILE A 106 -4.01 3.22 3.53
C ILE A 106 -2.94 3.55 4.59
N PRO A 107 -3.13 3.15 5.86
CA PRO A 107 -2.18 3.46 6.94
C PRO A 107 -0.84 2.75 6.80
#